data_AF-A0A2G5SPJ0-F1
#
_entry.id   AF-A0A2G5SPJ0-F1
#
_cell.length_a   1.000
_cell.length_b   1.000
_cell.length_c   1.000
_cell.angle_alpha   90.00
_cell.angle_beta   90.00
_cell.angle_gamma   90.00
#
_symmetry.space_group_name_H-M   'P 1'
#
loop_
_entity.id
_entity.type
_entity.pdbx_description
1 polymer ?
#
loop_
_entity_poly.entity_id
_entity_poly.type
_entity_poly.pdbx_seq_one_letter_code
_entity_poly.pdbx_strand_id
1 'polypeptide(L)'
;MCSKPLIDFDLIFYILKLFIQILHLNLSWLFHPTPQLKFSFQRRMTDDIQTQPISDALQSKINLFRTTTDLRTFQIDTQTDKIFVNLNYLAEISEYFHILRTGSYTEKASEKVILDDVFTEELVIFLSYACPEGFEFDRTINQQNITALAYFSDRFMVPWVKQEIKKYFKSEDFKQEIYDTEMLIQLCYLLRAQSYASADIDPVFQKIARYGDVAAVDKAVAILPDKESRIYIGERIIFFRPYTFTVRPQSYFNWNDNRARLFF
;
A
#
# COMPACT_ATOMS: atom_id res chain seq x y z
N MET A 1 -37.46 15.57 -48.37
CA MET A 1 -36.90 16.54 -47.41
C MET A 1 -36.28 15.75 -46.27
N CYS A 2 -34.95 15.70 -46.20
CA CYS A 2 -34.22 14.90 -45.21
C CYS A 2 -33.29 15.87 -44.46
N SER A 3 -33.70 16.32 -43.28
CA SER A 3 -32.90 17.18 -42.41
C SER A 3 -31.91 16.32 -41.63
N LYS A 4 -30.61 16.43 -41.94
CA LYS A 4 -29.55 15.88 -41.09
C LYS A 4 -29.50 16.70 -39.78
N PRO A 5 -29.32 16.06 -38.61
CA PRO A 5 -29.09 16.80 -37.38
C PRO A 5 -27.70 17.45 -37.45
N LEU A 6 -27.65 18.77 -37.27
CA LEU A 6 -26.41 19.47 -36.97
C LEU A 6 -25.95 18.96 -35.60
N ILE A 7 -24.80 18.29 -35.59
CA ILE A 7 -24.08 18.00 -34.36
C ILE A 7 -23.56 19.34 -33.86
N ASP A 8 -24.03 19.73 -32.68
CA ASP A 8 -23.67 20.98 -32.04
C ASP A 8 -22.22 20.88 -31.51
N PHE A 9 -21.29 21.37 -32.33
CA PHE A 9 -19.86 21.35 -32.03
C PHE A 9 -19.52 22.16 -30.78
N ASP A 10 -20.33 23.15 -30.42
CA ASP A 10 -20.11 23.95 -29.22
C ASP A 10 -20.39 23.13 -27.94
N LEU A 11 -21.38 22.23 -27.97
CA LEU A 11 -21.66 21.31 -26.88
C LEU A 11 -20.53 20.28 -26.70
N ILE A 12 -19.97 19.77 -27.80
CA ILE A 12 -18.81 18.87 -27.77
C ILE A 12 -17.59 19.59 -27.22
N PHE A 13 -17.34 20.84 -27.64
CA PHE A 13 -16.23 21.64 -27.13
C PHE A 13 -16.39 21.93 -25.64
N TYR A 14 -17.62 22.21 -25.18
CA TYR A 14 -17.90 22.45 -23.77
C TYR A 14 -17.69 21.18 -22.94
N ILE A 15 -18.13 20.01 -23.42
CA ILE A 15 -17.90 18.71 -22.76
C ILE A 15 -16.40 18.38 -22.73
N LEU A 16 -15.66 18.59 -23.82
CA LEU A 16 -14.21 18.36 -23.86
C LEU A 16 -13.47 19.29 -22.90
N LYS A 17 -13.88 20.56 -22.83
CA LYS A 17 -13.31 21.55 -21.92
C LYS A 17 -13.61 21.20 -20.47
N LEU A 18 -14.82 20.73 -20.17
CA LEU A 18 -15.19 20.22 -18.84
C LEU A 18 -14.38 18.97 -18.48
N PHE A 19 -14.17 18.06 -19.43
CA PHE A 19 -13.39 16.83 -19.24
C PHE A 19 -11.91 17.13 -18.99
N ILE A 20 -11.32 18.06 -19.75
CA ILE A 20 -9.95 18.54 -19.54
C ILE A 20 -9.84 19.26 -18.20
N GLN A 21 -10.83 20.04 -17.80
CA GLN A 21 -10.82 20.76 -16.53
C GLN A 21 -11.02 19.82 -15.32
N ILE A 22 -11.79 18.74 -15.47
CA ILE A 22 -11.89 17.63 -14.52
C ILE A 22 -10.57 16.84 -14.46
N LEU A 23 -9.90 16.62 -15.60
CA LEU A 23 -8.56 16.02 -15.64
C LEU A 23 -7.53 16.91 -14.91
N HIS A 24 -7.59 18.23 -15.15
CA HIS A 24 -6.71 19.21 -14.52
C HIS A 24 -6.99 19.38 -13.01
N LEU A 25 -8.24 19.23 -12.58
CA LEU A 25 -8.64 19.21 -11.17
C LEU A 25 -8.23 17.89 -10.48
N ASN A 26 -8.19 16.77 -11.19
CA ASN A 26 -7.62 15.51 -10.68
C ASN A 26 -6.09 15.55 -10.58
N LEU A 27 -5.41 16.29 -11.46
CA LEU A 27 -3.96 16.53 -11.37
C LEU A 27 -3.54 17.37 -10.16
N SER A 28 -4.45 18.16 -9.58
CA SER A 28 -4.19 18.85 -8.30
C SER A 28 -4.06 17.89 -7.12
N TRP A 29 -4.62 16.67 -7.21
CA TRP A 29 -4.50 15.63 -6.19
C TRP A 29 -3.19 14.84 -6.28
N LEU A 30 -2.49 14.88 -7.43
CA LEU A 30 -1.18 14.24 -7.63
C LEU A 30 -0.07 14.87 -6.77
N PHE A 31 -0.30 16.07 -6.24
CA PHE A 31 0.68 16.83 -5.45
C PHE A 31 0.16 17.26 -4.07
N HIS A 32 -0.98 16.73 -3.62
CA HIS A 32 -1.28 16.84 -2.19
C HIS A 32 -0.23 16.02 -1.43
N PRO A 33 0.37 16.56 -0.35
CA PRO A 33 1.19 15.75 0.53
C PRO A 33 0.25 14.68 1.07
N THR A 34 0.38 13.45 0.54
CA THR A 34 -0.10 12.27 1.25
C THR A 34 0.39 12.44 2.68
N PRO A 35 -0.49 12.26 3.68
CA PRO A 35 -0.12 12.48 5.08
C PRO A 35 1.21 11.80 5.27
N GLN A 36 2.23 12.59 5.62
CA GLN A 36 3.62 12.17 5.63
C GLN A 36 3.73 10.93 6.50
N LEU A 37 3.56 9.79 5.84
CA LEU A 37 3.88 8.49 6.32
C LEU A 37 5.38 8.55 6.30
N LYS A 38 5.90 9.11 7.39
CA LYS A 38 7.21 8.85 7.95
C LYS A 38 7.36 7.33 7.85
N PHE A 39 7.81 6.84 6.70
CA PHE A 39 8.40 5.52 6.50
C PHE A 39 9.58 5.34 7.47
N SER A 40 10.07 6.45 8.05
CA SER A 40 10.82 6.46 9.30
C SER A 40 10.13 5.77 10.49
N PHE A 41 8.89 5.29 10.41
CA PHE A 41 8.30 4.45 11.45
C PHE A 41 8.96 3.07 11.52
N GLN A 42 9.49 2.59 10.38
CA GLN A 42 10.25 1.35 10.31
C GLN A 42 11.66 1.48 10.92
N ARG A 43 12.17 2.72 11.13
CA ARG A 43 13.46 2.99 11.81
C ARG A 43 13.41 3.75 13.13
N ARG A 44 12.39 4.55 13.44
CA ARG A 44 12.27 5.26 14.74
C ARG A 44 11.88 4.34 15.89
N MET A 45 11.40 3.12 15.60
CA MET A 45 11.22 2.09 16.60
C MET A 45 12.51 1.28 16.87
N THR A 46 13.54 1.48 16.05
CA THR A 46 14.85 0.82 16.14
C THR A 46 15.97 1.85 16.34
N ASP A 47 15.79 2.75 17.31
CA ASP A 47 16.92 3.47 17.91
C ASP A 47 17.84 2.55 18.76
N ASP A 48 17.50 1.26 18.85
CA ASP A 48 18.48 0.19 19.07
C ASP A 48 18.87 -0.40 17.71
N ILE A 49 20.09 -0.08 17.27
CA ILE A 49 20.73 -0.62 16.08
C ILE A 49 20.86 -2.14 16.25
N GLN A 50 19.87 -2.87 15.75
CA GLN A 50 20.09 -4.14 15.10
C GLN A 50 19.66 -3.97 13.64
N THR A 51 20.61 -3.51 12.83
CA THR A 51 20.58 -3.69 11.38
C THR A 51 20.32 -5.16 11.11
N GLN A 52 19.08 -5.52 10.77
CA GLN A 52 18.85 -6.79 10.12
C GLN A 52 19.73 -6.81 8.87
N PRO A 53 20.54 -7.86 8.67
CA PRO A 53 21.43 -7.91 7.52
C PRO A 53 20.57 -7.82 6.26
N ILE A 54 20.85 -6.81 5.43
CA ILE A 54 20.30 -6.74 4.09
C ILE A 54 20.64 -8.07 3.44
N SER A 55 19.62 -8.83 3.03
CA SER A 55 19.81 -10.12 2.38
C SER A 55 20.78 -9.95 1.20
N ASP A 56 21.74 -10.87 1.05
CA ASP A 56 22.73 -10.84 -0.03
C ASP A 56 22.06 -10.70 -1.41
N ALA A 57 20.85 -11.25 -1.56
CA ALA A 57 20.02 -11.11 -2.76
C ALA A 57 19.55 -9.66 -2.99
N LEU A 58 19.07 -8.98 -1.95
CA LEU A 58 18.64 -7.58 -2.05
C LEU A 58 19.84 -6.67 -2.30
N GLN A 59 20.98 -6.92 -1.65
CA GLN A 59 22.20 -6.15 -1.89
C GLN A 59 22.69 -6.27 -3.33
N SER A 60 22.59 -7.47 -3.91
CA SER A 60 22.91 -7.72 -5.32
C SER A 60 21.99 -6.93 -6.25
N LYS A 61 20.68 -6.90 -5.97
CA LYS A 61 19.70 -6.10 -6.72
C LYS A 61 20.00 -4.61 -6.62
N ILE A 62 20.29 -4.10 -5.41
CA ILE A 62 20.68 -2.70 -5.22
C ILE A 62 21.90 -2.34 -6.06
N ASN A 63 22.94 -3.18 -6.06
CA ASN A 63 24.14 -2.95 -6.86
C ASN A 63 23.87 -2.95 -8.37
N LEU A 64 22.93 -3.79 -8.82
CA LEU A 64 22.47 -3.84 -10.20
C LEU A 64 21.71 -2.56 -10.61
N PHE A 65 20.97 -1.93 -9.70
CA PHE A 65 20.31 -0.63 -9.96
C PHE A 65 21.26 0.57 -9.79
N ARG A 66 22.40 0.43 -9.12
CA ARG A 66 23.43 1.49 -9.02
C ARG A 66 24.25 1.67 -10.30
N THR A 67 24.24 0.67 -11.18
CA THR A 67 25.06 0.66 -12.40
C THR A 67 24.24 1.12 -13.59
N THR A 68 24.77 2.07 -14.36
CA THR A 68 24.16 2.50 -15.63
C THR A 68 24.31 1.42 -16.70
N THR A 69 23.29 1.26 -17.53
CA THR A 69 23.33 0.39 -18.72
C THR A 69 22.68 1.10 -19.90
N ASP A 70 22.83 0.56 -21.10
CA ASP A 70 22.22 1.14 -22.32
C ASP A 70 20.69 1.31 -22.20
N LEU A 71 20.04 0.49 -21.38
CA LEU A 71 18.59 0.54 -21.12
C LEU A 71 18.23 1.32 -19.84
N ARG A 72 19.18 1.54 -18.93
CA ARG A 72 18.97 2.18 -17.62
C ARG A 72 19.87 3.41 -17.51
N THR A 73 19.37 4.52 -18.01
CA THR A 73 20.08 5.80 -18.05
C THR A 73 19.45 6.85 -17.15
N PHE A 74 18.15 6.74 -16.86
CA PHE A 74 17.43 7.73 -16.07
C PHE A 74 17.73 7.56 -14.58
N GLN A 75 18.15 8.64 -13.92
CA GLN A 75 18.59 8.61 -12.53
C GLN A 75 17.44 8.94 -11.55
N ILE A 76 17.30 8.15 -10.51
CA ILE A 76 16.45 8.44 -9.36
C ILE A 76 17.36 8.66 -8.16
N ASP A 77 17.38 9.88 -7.64
CA ASP A 77 18.03 10.22 -6.37
C ASP A 77 17.06 9.92 -5.24
N THR A 78 17.43 9.00 -4.35
CA THR A 78 16.67 8.64 -3.15
C THR A 78 17.33 9.23 -1.92
N GLN A 79 16.71 9.08 -0.75
CA GLN A 79 17.27 9.62 0.50
C GLN A 79 18.68 9.08 0.81
N THR A 80 18.94 7.82 0.46
CA THR A 80 20.15 7.09 0.83
C THR A 80 21.15 6.95 -0.32
N ASP A 81 20.68 6.97 -1.57
CA ASP A 81 21.51 6.65 -2.72
C ASP A 81 20.92 7.11 -4.05
N LYS A 82 21.64 6.88 -5.14
CA LYS A 82 21.17 7.06 -6.52
C LYS A 82 21.06 5.72 -7.24
N ILE A 83 19.99 5.55 -8.00
CA ILE A 83 19.76 4.38 -8.83
C ILE A 83 19.39 4.77 -10.27
N PHE A 84 19.56 3.84 -11.20
CA PHE A 84 19.30 4.03 -12.61
C PHE A 84 18.22 3.07 -13.10
N VAL A 85 17.25 3.61 -13.85
CA VAL A 85 16.07 2.87 -14.31
C VAL A 85 15.82 3.07 -15.80
N ASN A 86 15.04 2.15 -16.38
CA ASN A 86 14.52 2.31 -17.74
C ASN A 86 13.25 3.15 -17.71
N LEU A 87 13.37 4.47 -17.92
CA LEU A 87 12.23 5.38 -17.91
C LEU A 87 11.21 5.05 -19.01
N ASN A 88 11.65 4.55 -20.17
CA ASN A 88 10.73 4.22 -21.26
C ASN A 88 9.80 3.07 -20.84
N TYR A 89 10.35 2.02 -20.24
CA TYR A 89 9.56 0.91 -19.71
C TYR A 89 8.62 1.38 -18.59
N LEU A 90 9.13 2.14 -17.62
CA LEU A 90 8.31 2.66 -16.53
C LEU A 90 7.16 3.54 -17.04
N ALA A 91 7.39 4.37 -18.05
CA ALA A 91 6.38 5.23 -18.67
C ALA A 91 5.28 4.46 -19.43
N GLU A 92 5.50 3.18 -19.78
CA GLU A 92 4.47 2.33 -20.37
C GLU A 92 3.54 1.73 -19.30
N ILE A 93 4.06 1.48 -18.09
CA ILE A 93 3.33 0.79 -17.03
C ILE A 93 2.78 1.73 -15.94
N SER A 94 3.21 2.99 -15.94
CA SER A 94 2.91 3.99 -14.91
C SER A 94 2.58 5.35 -15.53
N GLU A 95 1.43 5.90 -15.15
CA GLU A 95 1.05 7.26 -15.53
C GLU A 95 2.00 8.31 -14.92
N TYR A 96 2.46 8.09 -13.70
CA TYR A 96 3.44 8.95 -13.03
C TYR A 96 4.73 9.09 -13.87
N PHE A 97 5.32 7.97 -14.28
CA PHE A 97 6.53 7.99 -15.11
C PHE A 97 6.25 8.44 -16.55
N HIS A 98 5.03 8.22 -17.06
CA HIS A 98 4.61 8.77 -18.34
C HIS A 98 4.64 10.29 -18.35
N ILE A 99 4.09 10.92 -17.30
CA ILE A 99 4.08 12.38 -17.13
C ILE A 99 5.51 12.90 -16.92
N LEU A 100 6.34 12.22 -16.11
CA LEU A 100 7.75 12.59 -15.94
C LEU A 100 8.51 12.59 -17.28
N ARG A 101 8.24 11.62 -18.15
CA ARG A 101 8.91 11.50 -19.46
C ARG A 101 8.40 12.50 -20.49
N THR A 102 7.09 12.69 -20.56
CA THR A 102 6.45 13.46 -21.63
C THR A 102 6.30 14.94 -21.28
N GLY A 103 6.15 15.24 -19.99
CA GLY A 103 5.88 16.57 -19.46
C GLY A 103 6.97 17.58 -19.77
N SER A 104 6.60 18.85 -19.78
CA SER A 104 7.49 19.99 -19.98
C SER A 104 8.08 20.46 -18.65
N TYR A 105 8.57 19.53 -17.83
CA TYR A 105 9.17 19.81 -16.52
C TYR A 105 10.69 19.78 -16.59
N THR A 106 11.34 20.38 -15.59
CA THR A 106 12.81 20.43 -15.46
C THR A 106 13.47 19.06 -15.47
N GLU A 107 12.74 18.06 -14.98
CA GLU A 107 13.11 16.66 -14.81
C GLU A 107 13.42 16.00 -16.15
N LYS A 108 12.65 16.34 -17.20
CA LYS A 108 12.88 15.86 -18.57
C LYS A 108 14.19 16.37 -19.16
N ALA A 109 14.58 17.61 -18.84
CA ALA A 109 15.85 18.18 -19.30
C ALA A 109 17.05 17.66 -18.50
N SER A 110 16.81 17.22 -17.26
CA SER A 110 17.86 16.78 -16.35
C SER A 110 18.09 15.26 -16.32
N GLU A 111 17.23 14.48 -17.00
CA GLU A 111 17.24 13.00 -17.01
C GLU A 111 17.31 12.37 -15.61
N LYS A 112 16.78 13.09 -14.62
CA LYS A 112 16.79 12.69 -13.22
C LYS A 112 15.52 13.14 -12.49
N VAL A 113 15.19 12.41 -11.43
CA VAL A 113 14.15 12.78 -10.46
C VAL A 113 14.67 12.57 -9.05
N ILE A 114 14.25 13.42 -8.12
CA ILE A 114 14.65 13.36 -6.71
C ILE A 114 13.44 12.93 -5.87
N LEU A 115 13.64 11.91 -5.04
CA LEU A 115 12.67 11.32 -4.11
C LEU A 115 13.28 11.30 -2.69
N ASP A 116 13.31 12.46 -2.04
CA ASP A 116 13.97 12.67 -0.74
C ASP A 116 13.38 11.89 0.43
N ASP A 117 12.16 11.38 0.28
CA ASP A 117 11.40 10.65 1.30
C ASP A 117 11.36 9.14 1.04
N VAL A 118 12.13 8.64 0.08
CA VAL A 118 12.17 7.24 -0.33
C VAL A 118 13.50 6.60 0.02
N PHE A 119 13.47 5.43 0.64
CA PHE A 119 14.65 4.59 0.86
C PHE A 119 14.97 3.75 -0.38
N THR A 120 16.26 3.63 -0.70
CA THR A 120 16.70 2.87 -1.89
C THR A 120 16.27 1.41 -1.83
N GLU A 121 16.35 0.79 -0.65
CA GLU A 121 16.07 -0.63 -0.47
C GLU A 121 14.62 -0.96 -0.83
N GLU A 122 13.67 -0.15 -0.35
CA GLU A 122 12.24 -0.33 -0.59
C GLU A 122 11.88 -0.06 -2.06
N LEU A 123 12.49 0.98 -2.64
CA LEU A 123 12.30 1.29 -4.05
C LEU A 123 12.82 0.16 -4.94
N VAL A 124 14.00 -0.39 -4.63
CA VAL A 124 14.58 -1.52 -5.37
C VAL A 124 13.70 -2.76 -5.25
N ILE A 125 13.11 -3.04 -4.07
CA ILE A 125 12.15 -4.15 -3.92
C ILE A 125 10.99 -3.98 -4.90
N PHE A 126 10.40 -2.78 -4.98
CA PHE A 126 9.31 -2.50 -5.91
C PHE A 126 9.75 -2.61 -7.37
N LEU A 127 10.88 -2.00 -7.74
CA LEU A 127 11.39 -2.01 -9.10
C LEU A 127 11.76 -3.41 -9.57
N SER A 128 12.28 -4.27 -8.69
CA SER A 128 12.63 -5.65 -9.01
C SER A 128 11.39 -6.52 -9.25
N TYR A 129 10.24 -6.15 -8.65
CA TYR A 129 8.96 -6.81 -8.90
C TYR A 129 8.28 -6.27 -10.18
N ALA A 130 8.33 -4.96 -10.39
CA ALA A 130 7.63 -4.29 -11.48
C ALA A 130 8.38 -4.37 -12.82
N CYS A 131 9.72 -4.36 -12.79
CA CYS A 131 10.56 -4.35 -13.97
C CYS A 131 11.25 -5.71 -14.15
N PRO A 132 11.35 -6.22 -15.39
CA PRO A 132 12.08 -7.44 -15.66
C PRO A 132 13.58 -7.27 -15.43
N GLU A 133 14.20 -8.31 -14.89
CA GLU A 133 15.65 -8.49 -14.89
C GLU A 133 16.01 -9.32 -16.13
N GLY A 134 16.28 -8.63 -17.25
CA GLY A 134 16.47 -9.29 -18.54
C GLY A 134 15.15 -9.83 -19.09
N PHE A 135 15.01 -11.16 -19.13
CA PHE A 135 13.81 -11.85 -19.63
C PHE A 135 13.02 -12.57 -18.54
N GLU A 136 13.48 -12.53 -17.29
CA GLU A 136 12.84 -13.20 -16.16
C GLU A 136 12.01 -12.23 -15.32
N PHE A 137 10.85 -12.71 -14.86
CA PHE A 137 9.97 -11.98 -13.97
C PHE A 137 9.78 -12.79 -12.68
N ASP A 138 10.34 -12.29 -11.58
CA ASP A 138 9.97 -12.77 -10.25
C ASP A 138 8.80 -11.95 -9.72
N ARG A 139 7.59 -12.50 -9.85
CA ARG A 139 6.34 -11.86 -9.40
C ARG A 139 5.81 -12.47 -8.10
N THR A 140 6.70 -13.01 -7.28
CA THR A 140 6.31 -13.57 -5.99
C THR A 140 6.04 -12.44 -4.99
N ILE A 141 4.88 -12.46 -4.36
CA ILE A 141 4.53 -11.55 -3.25
C ILE A 141 4.72 -12.32 -1.94
N ASN A 142 5.39 -11.69 -0.97
CA ASN A 142 5.71 -12.25 0.33
C ASN A 142 5.71 -11.18 1.42
N GLN A 143 5.95 -11.58 2.67
CA GLN A 143 6.02 -10.69 3.82
C GLN A 143 7.05 -9.57 3.64
N GLN A 144 8.18 -9.83 2.97
CA GLN A 144 9.27 -8.86 2.87
C GLN A 144 8.97 -7.75 1.85
N ASN A 145 8.19 -8.04 0.81
CA ASN A 145 7.95 -7.10 -0.27
C ASN A 145 6.58 -6.42 -0.24
N ILE A 146 5.56 -7.03 0.37
CA ILE A 146 4.16 -6.56 0.28
C ILE A 146 3.97 -5.09 0.70
N THR A 147 4.66 -4.62 1.74
CA THR A 147 4.56 -3.23 2.20
C THR A 147 5.10 -2.25 1.15
N ALA A 148 6.28 -2.53 0.60
CA ALA A 148 6.89 -1.71 -0.45
C ALA A 148 6.03 -1.74 -1.73
N LEU A 149 5.51 -2.92 -2.10
CA LEU A 149 4.63 -3.06 -3.25
C LEU A 149 3.34 -2.24 -3.09
N ALA A 150 2.69 -2.33 -1.92
CA ALA A 150 1.50 -1.55 -1.63
C ALA A 150 1.80 -0.05 -1.68
N TYR A 151 2.90 0.40 -1.06
CA TYR A 151 3.30 1.79 -1.05
C TYR A 151 3.52 2.38 -2.46
N PHE A 152 4.43 1.79 -3.22
CA PHE A 152 4.86 2.33 -4.51
C PHE A 152 3.86 2.09 -5.63
N SER A 153 3.00 1.05 -5.53
CA SER A 153 1.95 0.85 -6.53
C SER A 153 0.92 1.97 -6.54
N ASP A 154 0.64 2.59 -5.39
CA ASP A 154 -0.19 3.80 -5.30
C ASP A 154 0.60 5.03 -5.74
N ARG A 155 1.78 5.25 -5.13
CA ARG A 155 2.59 6.45 -5.37
C ARG A 155 2.98 6.62 -6.83
N PHE A 156 3.40 5.54 -7.49
CA PHE A 156 3.77 5.57 -8.90
C PHE A 156 2.61 5.19 -9.83
N MET A 157 1.38 5.10 -9.32
CA MET A 157 0.20 4.83 -10.15
C MET A 157 0.40 3.62 -11.07
N VAL A 158 0.68 2.45 -10.48
CA VAL A 158 0.88 1.19 -11.19
C VAL A 158 -0.29 0.24 -10.85
N PRO A 159 -1.42 0.32 -11.59
CA PRO A 159 -2.68 -0.28 -11.15
C PRO A 159 -2.64 -1.80 -11.15
N TRP A 160 -1.85 -2.40 -12.05
CA TRP A 160 -1.75 -3.87 -12.15
C TRP A 160 -1.08 -4.47 -10.90
N VAL A 161 -0.10 -3.79 -10.30
CA VAL A 161 0.52 -4.23 -9.03
C VAL A 161 -0.52 -4.22 -7.91
N LYS A 162 -1.35 -3.18 -7.83
CA LYS A 162 -2.47 -3.14 -6.86
C LYS A 162 -3.43 -4.30 -7.05
N GLN A 163 -3.71 -4.69 -8.29
CA GLN A 163 -4.58 -5.85 -8.58
C GLN A 163 -3.93 -7.16 -8.12
N GLU A 164 -2.63 -7.34 -8.32
CA GLU A 164 -1.90 -8.52 -7.83
C GLU A 164 -1.90 -8.58 -6.29
N ILE A 165 -1.70 -7.46 -5.60
CA ILE A 165 -1.82 -7.37 -4.13
C ILE A 165 -3.21 -7.82 -3.64
N LYS A 166 -4.27 -7.37 -4.32
CA LYS A 166 -5.64 -7.77 -3.99
C LYS A 166 -5.90 -9.27 -4.20
N LYS A 167 -5.31 -9.85 -5.26
CA LYS A 167 -5.37 -11.30 -5.51
C LYS A 167 -4.61 -12.06 -4.43
N TYR A 168 -3.44 -11.55 -4.06
CA TYR A 168 -2.58 -12.13 -3.05
C TYR A 168 -3.26 -12.20 -1.67
N PHE A 169 -3.95 -11.15 -1.22
CA PHE A 169 -4.70 -11.21 0.04
C PHE A 169 -5.80 -12.30 0.07
N LYS A 170 -6.26 -12.75 -1.10
CA LYS A 170 -7.25 -13.82 -1.25
C LYS A 170 -6.61 -15.20 -1.41
N SER A 171 -5.30 -15.27 -1.65
CA SER A 171 -4.58 -16.52 -1.90
C SER A 171 -4.34 -17.32 -0.62
N GLU A 172 -3.96 -18.60 -0.79
CA GLU A 172 -3.56 -19.45 0.33
C GLU A 172 -2.17 -19.07 0.86
N ASP A 173 -1.29 -18.55 0.00
CA ASP A 173 0.06 -18.11 0.38
C ASP A 173 -0.02 -17.03 1.47
N PHE A 174 -0.87 -16.02 1.26
CA PHE A 174 -1.10 -14.99 2.26
C PHE A 174 -1.68 -15.56 3.56
N LYS A 175 -2.50 -16.61 3.51
CA LYS A 175 -3.08 -17.22 4.72
C LYS A 175 -2.03 -18.00 5.52
N GLN A 176 -1.16 -18.75 4.83
CA GLN A 176 -0.18 -19.66 5.44
C GLN A 176 1.09 -18.97 5.92
N GLU A 177 1.52 -17.91 5.24
CA GLU A 177 2.77 -17.22 5.59
C GLU A 177 2.67 -16.55 6.96
N ILE A 178 3.77 -16.54 7.72
CA ILE A 178 3.79 -15.95 9.06
C ILE A 178 4.18 -14.49 8.91
N TYR A 179 3.42 -13.61 9.53
CA TYR A 179 3.70 -12.18 9.51
C TYR A 179 3.94 -11.69 10.93
N ASP A 180 4.75 -10.65 11.05
CA ASP A 180 4.84 -9.90 12.29
C ASP A 180 3.57 -9.07 12.51
N THR A 181 3.13 -8.99 13.77
CA THR A 181 1.91 -8.27 14.15
C THR A 181 2.04 -6.78 13.85
N GLU A 182 3.21 -6.19 14.13
CA GLU A 182 3.44 -4.77 13.88
C GLU A 182 3.38 -4.47 12.37
N MET A 183 3.99 -5.32 11.56
CA MET A 183 4.01 -5.18 10.11
C MET A 183 2.59 -5.32 9.49
N LEU A 184 1.75 -6.25 9.97
CA LEU A 184 0.36 -6.34 9.51
C LEU A 184 -0.48 -5.11 9.87
N ILE A 185 -0.29 -4.55 11.07
CA ILE A 185 -0.99 -3.33 11.49
C ILE A 185 -0.55 -2.13 10.64
N GLN A 186 0.75 -2.03 10.35
CA GLN A 186 1.28 -1.01 9.45
C GLN A 186 0.72 -1.17 8.03
N LEU A 187 0.63 -2.40 7.52
CA LEU A 187 0.04 -2.70 6.23
C LEU A 187 -1.44 -2.27 6.19
N CYS A 188 -2.24 -2.57 7.23
CA CYS A 188 -3.62 -2.09 7.34
C CYS A 188 -3.72 -0.56 7.30
N TYR A 189 -2.84 0.13 8.04
CA TYR A 189 -2.80 1.58 8.05
C TYR A 189 -2.48 2.15 6.66
N LEU A 190 -1.49 1.57 5.97
CA LEU A 190 -1.09 1.97 4.64
C LEU A 190 -2.21 1.74 3.61
N LEU A 191 -2.82 0.56 3.60
CA LEU A 191 -3.89 0.23 2.66
C LEU A 191 -5.11 1.14 2.85
N ARG A 192 -5.41 1.52 4.10
CA ARG A 192 -6.46 2.50 4.41
C ARG A 192 -6.09 3.89 3.88
N ALA A 193 -4.87 4.36 4.13
CA ALA A 193 -4.41 5.66 3.65
C ALA A 193 -4.50 5.77 2.11
N GLN A 194 -4.27 4.65 1.42
CA GLN A 194 -4.39 4.53 -0.04
C GLN A 194 -5.81 4.24 -0.55
N SER A 195 -6.82 4.35 0.33
CA SER A 195 -8.24 4.20 -0.02
C SER A 195 -8.59 2.86 -0.68
N TYR A 196 -7.96 1.75 -0.26
CA TYR A 196 -8.39 0.43 -0.69
C TYR A 196 -9.83 0.16 -0.22
N ALA A 197 -10.62 -0.52 -1.05
CA ALA A 197 -11.96 -0.93 -0.67
C ALA A 197 -11.89 -1.89 0.53
N SER A 198 -12.77 -1.71 1.52
CA SER A 198 -12.81 -2.53 2.73
C SER A 198 -12.80 -4.03 2.41
N ALA A 199 -13.62 -4.46 1.44
CA ALA A 199 -13.70 -5.87 1.04
C ALA A 199 -12.38 -6.47 0.54
N ASP A 200 -11.46 -5.66 0.01
CA ASP A 200 -10.16 -6.13 -0.47
C ASP A 200 -9.13 -6.26 0.65
N ILE A 201 -9.30 -5.53 1.77
CA ILE A 201 -8.37 -5.49 2.91
C ILE A 201 -8.85 -6.33 4.10
N ASP A 202 -10.10 -6.78 4.08
CA ASP A 202 -10.69 -7.68 5.08
C ASP A 202 -9.86 -8.93 5.39
N PRO A 203 -9.22 -9.60 4.43
CA PRO A 203 -8.35 -10.74 4.73
C PRO A 203 -7.21 -10.39 5.69
N VAL A 204 -6.68 -9.16 5.62
CA VAL A 204 -5.60 -8.70 6.51
C VAL A 204 -6.13 -8.56 7.94
N PHE A 205 -7.31 -7.95 8.11
CA PHE A 205 -7.95 -7.84 9.43
C PHE A 205 -8.34 -9.21 10.00
N GLN A 206 -8.87 -10.12 9.17
CA GLN A 206 -9.17 -11.49 9.58
C GLN A 206 -7.93 -12.23 10.05
N LYS A 207 -6.78 -12.00 9.39
CA LYS A 207 -5.52 -12.61 9.77
C LYS A 207 -5.03 -12.10 11.12
N ILE A 208 -5.04 -10.79 11.34
CA ILE A 208 -4.71 -10.18 12.64
C ILE A 208 -5.65 -10.67 13.74
N ALA A 209 -6.95 -10.76 13.46
CA ALA A 209 -7.96 -11.19 14.43
C ALA A 209 -7.81 -12.65 14.88
N ARG A 210 -7.07 -13.47 14.13
CA ARG A 210 -6.73 -14.86 14.49
C ARG A 210 -5.49 -14.98 15.37
N TYR A 211 -4.73 -13.90 15.59
CA TYR A 211 -3.61 -13.94 16.51
C TYR A 211 -4.09 -14.05 17.95
N GLY A 212 -3.48 -14.98 18.70
CA GLY A 212 -3.80 -15.20 20.10
C GLY A 212 -3.27 -14.11 21.04
N ASP A 213 -2.21 -13.40 20.63
CA ASP A 213 -1.61 -12.32 21.41
C ASP A 213 -2.34 -10.99 21.20
N VAL A 214 -3.45 -10.84 21.92
CA VAL A 214 -4.26 -9.62 21.90
C VAL A 214 -3.46 -8.41 22.41
N ALA A 215 -2.57 -8.61 23.39
CA ALA A 215 -1.82 -7.51 23.98
C ALA A 215 -0.81 -6.90 23.00
N ALA A 216 -0.14 -7.74 22.19
CA ALA A 216 0.73 -7.27 21.11
C ALA A 216 -0.03 -6.49 20.05
N VAL A 217 -1.22 -6.96 19.65
CA VAL A 217 -2.09 -6.26 18.68
C VAL A 217 -2.51 -4.89 19.22
N ASP A 218 -2.99 -4.82 20.47
CA ASP A 218 -3.47 -3.58 21.07
C ASP A 218 -2.31 -2.57 21.25
N LYS A 219 -1.11 -3.04 21.60
CA LYS A 219 0.12 -2.23 21.64
C LYS A 219 0.47 -1.68 20.26
N ALA A 220 0.46 -2.52 19.22
CA ALA A 220 0.74 -2.13 17.84
C ALA A 220 -0.28 -1.11 17.29
N VAL A 221 -1.57 -1.26 17.66
CA VAL A 221 -2.60 -0.27 17.29
C VAL A 221 -2.38 1.06 18.03
N ALA A 222 -2.05 1.04 19.32
CA ALA A 222 -1.86 2.25 20.12
C ALA A 222 -0.77 3.17 19.57
N ILE A 223 0.23 2.56 18.93
CA ILE A 223 1.40 3.16 18.30
C ILE A 223 1.07 4.01 17.06
N LEU A 224 -0.07 3.78 16.40
CA LEU A 224 -0.43 4.50 15.17
C LEU A 224 -0.63 6.01 15.43
N PRO A 225 -0.19 6.88 14.50
CA PRO A 225 -0.19 8.33 14.72
C PRO A 225 -1.60 8.94 14.74
N ASP A 226 -2.50 8.42 13.91
CA ASP A 226 -3.83 8.98 13.71
C ASP A 226 -4.87 8.33 14.64
N LYS A 227 -5.64 9.17 15.36
CA LYS A 227 -6.69 8.70 16.27
C LYS A 227 -7.84 8.02 15.53
N GLU A 228 -8.24 8.54 14.37
CA GLU A 228 -9.36 7.96 13.61
C GLU A 228 -8.99 6.58 13.05
N SER A 229 -7.80 6.45 12.50
CA SER A 229 -7.27 5.18 12.01
C SER A 229 -7.13 4.16 13.13
N ARG A 230 -6.73 4.57 14.34
CA ARG A 230 -6.69 3.68 15.52
C ARG A 230 -8.05 3.12 15.87
N ILE A 231 -9.06 3.99 15.95
CA ILE A 231 -10.44 3.58 16.27
C ILE A 231 -10.94 2.62 15.20
N TYR A 232 -10.82 2.98 13.92
CA TYR A 232 -11.26 2.15 12.82
C TYR A 232 -10.58 0.78 12.78
N ILE A 233 -9.25 0.74 12.86
CA ILE A 233 -8.49 -0.51 12.83
C ILE A 233 -8.86 -1.38 14.04
N GLY A 234 -8.97 -0.79 15.23
CA GLY A 234 -9.39 -1.50 16.44
C GLY A 234 -10.78 -2.12 16.31
N GLU A 235 -11.78 -1.33 15.88
CA GLU A 235 -13.15 -1.81 15.66
C GLU A 235 -13.22 -2.92 14.61
N ARG A 236 -12.48 -2.79 13.50
CA ARG A 236 -12.45 -3.82 12.45
C ARG A 236 -11.79 -5.11 12.92
N ILE A 237 -10.72 -5.04 13.70
CA ILE A 237 -10.09 -6.23 14.30
C ILE A 237 -11.08 -6.92 15.24
N ILE A 238 -11.73 -6.17 16.13
CA ILE A 238 -12.74 -6.70 17.07
C ILE A 238 -13.88 -7.39 16.30
N PHE A 239 -14.36 -6.77 15.22
CA PHE A 239 -15.43 -7.32 14.38
C PHE A 239 -15.08 -8.71 13.81
N PHE A 240 -13.82 -8.94 13.44
CA PHE A 240 -13.36 -10.22 12.89
C PHE A 240 -12.84 -11.22 13.92
N ARG A 241 -12.71 -10.83 15.20
CA ARG A 241 -12.27 -11.78 16.24
C ARG A 241 -13.31 -12.89 16.38
N PRO A 242 -12.88 -14.16 16.39
CA PRO A 242 -13.81 -15.25 16.66
C PRO A 242 -14.42 -15.03 18.05
N TYR A 243 -15.75 -15.14 18.14
CA TYR A 243 -16.44 -15.05 19.42
C TYR A 243 -15.87 -16.11 20.38
N THR A 244 -15.09 -15.68 21.35
CA THR A 244 -14.69 -16.52 22.48
C THR A 244 -15.92 -16.66 23.37
N PHE A 245 -16.76 -17.66 23.09
CA PHE A 245 -17.88 -18.03 23.95
C PHE A 245 -17.31 -18.55 25.26
N THR A 246 -17.04 -17.67 26.22
CA THR A 246 -17.00 -18.10 27.62
C THR A 246 -18.42 -18.52 27.94
N VAL A 247 -18.65 -19.83 28.10
CA VAL A 247 -19.93 -20.34 28.59
C VAL A 247 -20.28 -19.48 29.80
N ARG A 248 -21.39 -18.70 29.72
CA ARG A 248 -21.88 -18.00 30.92
C ARG A 248 -21.92 -19.08 32.00
N PRO A 249 -21.36 -18.84 33.20
CA PRO A 249 -21.54 -19.81 34.27
C PRO A 249 -23.03 -20.11 34.30
N GLN A 250 -23.39 -21.37 34.00
CA GLN A 250 -24.77 -21.77 34.08
C GLN A 250 -25.13 -21.47 35.53
N SER A 251 -25.86 -20.39 35.76
CA SER A 251 -26.59 -20.23 36.99
C SER A 251 -27.57 -21.39 36.96
N TYR A 252 -27.15 -22.52 37.52
CA TYR A 252 -28.05 -23.63 37.77
C TYR A 252 -29.20 -23.00 38.53
N PHE A 253 -30.36 -23.00 37.89
CA PHE A 253 -31.58 -22.56 38.51
C PHE A 253 -31.78 -23.50 39.69
N ASN A 254 -31.40 -23.04 40.88
CA ASN A 254 -31.53 -23.85 42.08
C ASN A 254 -33.02 -23.81 42.42
N TRP A 255 -33.74 -24.89 42.09
CA TRP A 255 -35.15 -25.05 42.41
C TRP A 255 -35.42 -24.93 43.93
N ASN A 256 -34.40 -25.07 44.78
CA ASN A 256 -34.48 -24.88 46.23
C ASN A 256 -34.12 -23.45 46.69
N ASP A 257 -33.86 -22.51 45.78
CA ASP A 257 -33.63 -21.11 46.14
C ASP A 257 -34.97 -20.42 46.40
N ASN A 258 -35.42 -20.49 47.67
CA ASN A 258 -36.62 -19.80 48.19
C ASN A 258 -36.58 -18.27 48.06
N ARG A 259 -35.54 -17.67 47.47
CA ARG A 259 -35.43 -16.22 47.24
C ARG A 259 -35.90 -15.77 45.86
N ALA A 260 -36.14 -16.68 44.91
CA ALA A 260 -36.67 -16.33 43.61
C ALA A 260 -38.20 -16.10 43.68
N ARG A 261 -38.62 -15.02 44.36
CA ARG A 261 -39.98 -14.51 44.25
C ARG A 261 -40.16 -13.92 42.85
N LEU A 262 -40.79 -14.69 41.96
CA LEU A 262 -41.41 -14.14 40.77
C LEU A 262 -42.47 -13.14 41.26
N PHE A 263 -42.20 -11.86 41.07
CA PHE A 263 -43.21 -10.82 41.21
C PHE A 263 -44.20 -11.03 40.05
N PHE A 264 -45.34 -11.64 40.36
CA PHE A 264 -46.55 -11.59 39.55
C PHE A 264 -47.41 -10.42 40.00
#